data_AF-A0A4R5E110-F1
#
_entry.id   AF-A0A4R5E110-F1
#
_cell.length_a   1.000
_cell.length_b   1.000
_cell.length_c   1.000
_cell.angle_alpha   90.00
_cell.angle_beta   90.00
_cell.angle_gamma   90.00
#
_symmetry.space_group_name_H-M   'P 1'
#
loop_
_entity.id
_entity.type
_entity.pdbx_description
1 polymer ?
#
loop_
_entity_poly.entity_id
_entity_poly.type
_entity_poly.pdbx_seq_one_letter_code
_entity_poly.pdbx_strand_id
1 'polypeptide(L)' 'MLYPHDQSPVLFKDKEGINREGKYVLSMQAFIELAGDEGPEDCSNVFPEADIIQWEYLERSEMDGGLIEAF' A
#
# COMPACT_ATOMS: atom_id res chain seq x y z
N MET A 1 -4.78 -12.74 11.51
CA MET A 1 -4.51 -11.30 11.33
C MET A 1 -5.68 -10.70 10.58
N LEU A 2 -6.05 -9.45 10.85
CA LEU A 2 -6.96 -8.72 9.97
C LEU A 2 -6.13 -8.25 8.77
N TYR A 3 -6.65 -8.40 7.55
CA TYR A 3 -6.01 -7.92 6.33
C TYR A 3 -6.58 -6.56 5.94
N PRO A 4 -5.88 -5.77 5.10
CA PRO A 4 -6.38 -4.47 4.66
C PRO A 4 -7.65 -4.63 3.82
N HIS A 5 -8.39 -3.53 3.66
CA HIS A 5 -9.50 -3.50 2.70
C HIS A 5 -9.00 -3.70 1.26
N ASP A 6 -9.83 -4.29 0.40
CA ASP A 6 -9.49 -4.51 -1.02
C ASP A 6 -9.06 -3.20 -1.69
N GLN A 7 -7.99 -3.28 -2.47
CA GLN A 7 -7.32 -2.20 -3.18
C GLN A 7 -6.85 -1.03 -2.31
N SER A 8 -6.79 -1.20 -0.99
CA SER A 8 -6.30 -0.15 -0.10
C SER A 8 -4.80 0.07 -0.27
N PRO A 9 -4.34 1.33 -0.32
CA PRO A 9 -2.92 1.64 -0.35
C PRO A 9 -2.30 1.29 1.00
N VAL A 10 -1.20 0.56 0.96
CA VAL A 10 -0.52 0.03 2.14
C VAL A 10 0.99 0.07 1.93
N LEU A 11 1.71 0.34 3.00
CA LEU A 11 3.13 0.07 3.11
C LEU A 11 3.27 -1.33 3.70
N PHE A 12 3.92 -2.24 3.00
CA PHE A 12 4.09 -3.62 3.44
C PHE A 12 5.57 -3.99 3.49
N LYS A 13 5.92 -4.83 4.46
CA LYS A 13 7.26 -5.39 4.64
C LYS A 13 7.21 -6.87 4.34
N ASP A 14 8.01 -7.29 3.38
CA ASP A 14 8.15 -8.70 3.03
C ASP A 14 9.14 -9.43 3.97
N LYS A 15 9.27 -10.75 3.81
CA LYS A 15 10.17 -11.60 4.61
C LYS A 15 11.65 -11.26 4.50
N GLU A 16 12.09 -10.59 3.43
CA GLU A 16 13.44 -10.07 3.27
C GLU A 16 13.65 -8.80 4.11
N GLY A 17 12.57 -8.25 4.68
CA GLY A 17 12.59 -7.07 5.53
C GLY A 17 12.52 -5.75 4.76
N ILE A 18 12.20 -5.79 3.46
CA ILE A 18 12.15 -4.61 2.58
C ILE A 18 10.75 -4.01 2.66
N ASN A 19 10.68 -2.71 2.96
CA ASN A 19 9.42 -1.97 2.92
C ASN A 19 9.11 -1.58 1.47
N ARG A 20 7.88 -1.81 1.05
CA ARG A 20 7.37 -1.50 -0.29
C ARG A 20 6.02 -0.84 -0.17
N GLU A 21 5.78 0.15 -1.00
CA GLU A 21 4.48 0.79 -1.12
C GLU A 21 3.67 0.05 -2.17
N GLY A 22 2.39 -0.17 -1.89
CA GLY A 22 1.53 -0.85 -2.82
C GLY A 22 0.08 -0.85 -2.41
N LYS A 23 -0.65 -1.85 -2.89
CA LYS A 23 -2.05 -2.08 -2.56
C LYS A 23 -2.31 -3.54 -2.23
N TYR A 24 -3.26 -3.79 -1.33
CA TYR A 24 -3.71 -5.15 -1.06
C TYR A 24 -4.85 -5.55 -2.00
N VAL A 25 -4.79 -6.73 -2.60
CA VAL A 25 -5.84 -7.26 -3.48
C VAL A 25 -6.44 -8.51 -2.85
N LEU A 26 -7.67 -8.39 -2.35
CA LEU A 26 -8.38 -9.44 -1.62
C LEU A 26 -8.65 -10.67 -2.50
N SER A 27 -8.97 -10.45 -3.78
CA SER A 27 -9.21 -11.55 -4.73
C SER A 27 -7.97 -12.41 -4.98
N MET A 28 -6.76 -11.87 -4.73
CA MET A 28 -5.50 -12.56 -4.90
C MET A 28 -4.86 -12.95 -3.56
N GLN A 29 -5.39 -12.47 -2.43
CA GLN A 29 -4.77 -12.60 -1.11
C GLN A 29 -3.29 -12.20 -1.16
N ALA A 30 -3.02 -11.04 -1.77
CA ALA A 30 -1.68 -10.58 -2.09
C ALA A 30 -1.56 -9.05 -2.07
N PHE A 31 -0.35 -8.59 -1.76
CA PHE A 31 0.09 -7.20 -1.83
C PHE A 31 0.75 -6.97 -3.19
N ILE A 32 0.37 -5.91 -3.88
CA ILE A 32 0.91 -5.54 -5.19
C ILE A 32 1.70 -4.26 -5.03
N GLU A 33 2.99 -4.31 -5.32
CA GLU A 33 3.86 -3.13 -5.31
C GLU A 33 3.39 -2.11 -6.36
N LEU A 34 3.28 -0.86 -5.93
CA LEU A 34 3.02 0.27 -6.81
C LEU A 34 4.39 0.91 -7.10
N ALA A 35 4.91 0.69 -8.30
CA ALA A 35 6.15 1.35 -8.74
C ALA A 35 5.94 2.87 -8.70
N GLY A 36 6.77 3.57 -7.92
CA GLY A 36 6.73 5.03 -7.83
C GLY A 36 7.34 5.66 -9.07
N ASP A 37 6.53 6.38 -9.85
CA ASP A 37 6.76 7.39 -10.92
C ASP A 37 8.02 7.36 -11.84
N GLU A 38 8.99 6.48 -11.67
CA GLU A 38 10.19 6.35 -12.53
C GLU A 38 10.03 5.19 -13.51
N GLY A 39 9.21 5.41 -14.55
CA GLY A 39 9.34 4.70 -15.83
C GLY A 39 8.18 3.80 -16.27
N PRO A 40 8.09 3.49 -17.57
CA PRO A 40 7.02 2.69 -18.17
C PRO A 40 7.31 1.21 -18.00
N GLU A 41 7.22 0.68 -16.78
CA GLU A 41 7.45 -0.75 -16.57
C GLU A 41 6.28 -1.38 -15.83
N ASP A 42 5.58 -2.24 -16.58
CA ASP A 42 4.50 -3.20 -16.28
C ASP A 42 4.83 -4.18 -15.12
N CYS A 43 5.51 -3.74 -14.07
CA CYS A 43 5.99 -4.58 -12.99
C CYS A 43 5.14 -4.36 -11.73
N SER A 44 3.86 -4.75 -11.82
CA SER A 44 3.07 -5.01 -10.60
C SER A 44 3.62 -6.27 -9.94
N ASN A 45 4.66 -6.13 -9.12
CA ASN A 45 5.26 -7.25 -8.41
C ASN A 45 4.28 -7.72 -7.32
N VAL A 46 3.89 -9.01 -7.37
CA VAL A 46 2.86 -9.59 -6.50
C VAL A 46 3.51 -10.35 -5.35
N PHE A 47 3.12 -10.01 -4.12
CA PHE A 47 3.61 -10.59 -2.89
C PHE A 47 2.45 -11.25 -2.11
N PRO A 48 2.40 -12.58 -1.98
CA PRO A 48 1.31 -13.24 -1.25
C PRO A 48 1.37 -12.90 0.25
N GLU A 49 0.23 -12.98 0.93
CA GLU A 49 0.14 -12.73 2.38
C GLU A 49 1.14 -13.51 3.23
N ALA A 50 1.48 -14.73 2.80
CA ALA A 50 2.43 -15.59 3.49
C ALA A 50 3.87 -15.03 3.49
N ASP A 51 4.20 -14.16 2.54
CA ASP A 51 5.52 -13.52 2.44
C ASP A 51 5.56 -12.15 3.13
N ILE A 52 4.42 -11.65 3.63
CA ILE A 52 4.33 -10.35 4.29
C ILE A 52 4.36 -10.50 5.81
N ILE A 53 5.35 -9.88 6.44
CA ILE A 53 5.54 -9.95 7.90
C ILE A 53 4.90 -8.77 8.64
N GLN A 54 4.74 -7.64 7.96
CA GLN A 54 4.15 -6.44 8.53
C GLN A 54 3.51 -5.61 7.41
N TRP A 55 2.43 -4.90 7.73
CA TRP A 55 1.84 -3.90 6.84
C TRP A 55 1.19 -2.79 7.66
N GLU A 56 1.06 -1.61 7.05
CA GLU A 56 0.34 -0.45 7.58
C GLU A 56 -0.41 0.27 6.45
N TYR A 57 -1.52 0.94 6.77
CA TYR A 57 -2.21 1.78 5.79
C TYR A 57 -1.33 2.97 5.43
N LEU A 58 -1.19 3.23 4.13
CA LEU A 58 -0.69 4.52 3.68
C LEU A 58 -1.86 5.51 3.84
N GLU A 59 -1.96 6.13 5.01
CA GLU A 59 -2.81 7.30 5.17
C GLU A 59 -2.33 8.33 4.15
N ARG A 60 -3.10 8.51 3.07
CA ARG A 60 -2.99 9.74 2.30
C ARG A 60 -3.34 10.83 3.31
N SER A 61 -2.33 11.54 3.78
CA SER A 61 -2.53 12.83 4.41
C SER A 61 -3.34 13.69 3.45
N GLU A 62 -4.67 13.67 3.56
CA GLU A 62 -5.52 14.78 3.17
C GLU A 62 -5.31 15.93 4.17
N MET A 63 -4.03 16.28 4.42
CA MET A 63 -3.62 17.51 5.07
C MET A 63 -2.91 18.37 4.03
N ASP A 64 -3.62 18.68 2.95
CA ASP A 64 -3.47 19.98 2.30
C ASP A 64 -4.81 20.37 1.66
N GLY A 65 -5.54 21.30 2.31
CA GLY A 65 -6.62 22.05 1.63
C GLY A 65 -7.96 22.23 2.36
N GLY A 66 -7.99 23.05 3.42
CA GLY A 66 -9.04 24.07 3.56
C GLY A 66 -10.27 23.78 4.43
N LEU A 67 -10.23 24.27 5.67
CA LEU A 67 -11.27 25.22 6.11
C LEU A 67 -10.65 26.22 7.10
N ILE A 68 -10.17 27.33 6.54
CA ILE A 68 -10.27 28.63 7.22
C ILE A 68 -11.74 29.06 7.10
N GLU A 69 -12.42 29.24 8.23
CA GLU A 69 -13.54 30.19 8.52
C GLU A 69 -14.15 29.78 9.88
N ALA A 70 -13.76 30.42 10.98
CA ALA A 70 -14.33 31.64 11.58
C ALA A 70 -15.50 31.34 12.54
N PHE A 71 -15.25 31.55 13.85
CA PHE A 71 -16.25 31.85 14.88
C PHE A 71 -15.79 33.07 15.68
#